data_AF-A0A7V5I190-F1
#
_entry.id   AF-A0A7V5I190-F1
#
_cell.length_a   1.000
_cell.length_b   1.000
_cell.length_c   1.000
_cell.angle_alpha   90.00
_cell.angle_beta   90.00
_cell.angle_gamma   90.00
#
_symmetry.space_group_name_H-M   'P 1'
#
loop_
_entity.id
_entity.type
_entity.pdbx_description
1 polymer ?
#
loop_
_entity_poly.entity_id
_entity_poly.type
_entity_poly.pdbx_seq_one_letter_code
_entity_poly.pdbx_strand_id
1 'polypeptide(L)'
;MDMMINKCPGSKGFRQPRPEIIKCPSCGEEVEIWTDEIRAICPKCKRVVMRQEGPSCLDWCRYAKECVGEKTYARYMKNKAITLKQKLIEELEKYFGNDAKRIKHAKDVMHFAEELLKEESGDWHIVIPAAILHDIGIKEAERKYGS
;
A
#
# COMPACT_ATOMS: atom_id res chain seq x y z
N MET A 1 35.69 -20.43 10.03
CA MET A 1 35.65 -19.34 11.01
C MET A 1 34.58 -18.37 10.51
N ASP A 2 33.51 -18.24 11.27
CA ASP A 2 32.31 -17.49 10.92
C ASP A 2 32.62 -16.11 10.32
N MET A 3 32.24 -15.90 9.06
CA MET A 3 32.02 -14.56 8.54
C MET A 3 30.93 -13.94 9.41
N MET A 4 31.32 -13.02 10.30
CA MET A 4 30.41 -12.00 10.81
C MET A 4 29.80 -11.31 9.59
N ILE A 5 28.59 -11.74 9.19
CA ILE A 5 27.76 -10.92 8.31
C ILE A 5 27.46 -9.67 9.13
N ASN A 6 28.21 -8.60 8.89
CA ASN A 6 27.87 -7.26 9.33
C ASN A 6 26.42 -7.03 8.89
N LYS A 7 25.49 -7.19 9.83
CA LYS A 7 24.06 -7.14 9.54
C LYS A 7 23.78 -5.74 9.01
N CYS A 8 23.21 -5.65 7.80
CA CYS A 8 22.89 -4.36 7.19
C CYS A 8 22.03 -3.53 8.17
N PRO A 9 22.44 -2.30 8.53
CA PRO A 9 21.72 -1.49 9.51
C PRO A 9 20.27 -1.23 9.08
N GLY A 10 20.02 -1.08 7.77
CA GLY A 10 18.67 -0.92 7.23
C GLY A 10 17.75 -2.14 7.44
N SER A 11 18.29 -3.34 7.67
CA SER A 11 17.50 -4.55 7.91
C SER A 11 17.06 -4.74 9.37
N LYS A 12 17.56 -3.92 10.30
CA LYS A 12 17.37 -4.13 11.75
C LYS A 12 15.89 -4.15 12.14
N GLY A 13 15.10 -3.18 11.66
CA GLY A 13 13.67 -3.09 11.98
C GLY A 13 12.79 -4.19 11.36
N PHE A 14 13.24 -4.80 10.26
CA PHE A 14 12.51 -5.88 9.58
C PHE A 14 12.76 -7.25 10.20
N ARG A 15 13.92 -7.44 10.83
CA ARG A 15 14.31 -8.71 11.46
C ARG A 15 13.79 -8.84 12.89
N GLN A 16 13.52 -7.72 13.55
CA GLN A 16 13.01 -7.66 14.91
C GLN A 16 11.86 -6.67 14.95
N PRO A 17 10.62 -7.13 14.69
CA PRO A 17 9.45 -6.29 14.82
C PRO A 17 9.33 -5.73 16.24
N ARG A 18 8.84 -4.50 16.35
CA ARG A 18 8.61 -3.82 17.62
C ARG A 18 7.24 -3.17 17.64
N PRO A 19 6.59 -3.06 18.81
CA PRO A 19 5.37 -2.29 18.94
C PRO A 19 5.67 -0.80 18.81
N GLU A 20 4.81 -0.08 18.09
CA GLU A 20 4.81 1.38 18.03
C GLU A 20 3.41 1.92 18.35
N ILE A 21 3.34 3.04 19.05
CA ILE A 21 2.08 3.67 19.42
C ILE A 21 1.72 4.75 18.40
N ILE A 22 0.56 4.61 17.78
CA ILE A 22 0.01 5.55 16.80
C ILE A 22 -1.32 6.10 17.32
N LYS A 23 -1.52 7.42 17.28
CA LYS A 23 -2.79 8.03 17.65
C LYS A 23 -3.86 7.74 16.58
N CYS A 24 -5.01 7.25 17.01
CA CYS A 24 -6.15 7.02 16.13
C CYS A 24 -6.59 8.34 15.48
N PRO A 25 -6.58 8.47 14.14
CA PRO A 25 -6.95 9.72 13.47
C PRO A 25 -8.43 10.07 13.63
N SER A 26 -9.26 9.12 14.09
CA SER A 26 -10.69 9.32 14.30
C SER A 26 -11.07 9.76 15.71
N CYS A 27 -10.33 9.36 16.75
CA CYS A 27 -10.72 9.65 18.14
C CYS A 27 -9.55 9.98 19.09
N GLY A 28 -8.31 9.99 18.60
CA GLY A 28 -7.11 10.34 19.36
C GLY A 28 -6.56 9.25 20.28
N GLU A 29 -7.23 8.10 20.42
CA GLU A 29 -6.78 6.98 21.27
C GLU A 29 -5.43 6.42 20.82
N GLU A 30 -4.60 6.00 21.77
CA GLU A 30 -3.36 5.31 21.48
C GLU A 30 -3.63 3.88 20.97
N VAL A 31 -3.07 3.56 19.81
CA VAL A 31 -3.21 2.26 19.16
C VAL A 31 -1.83 1.67 18.95
N GLU A 32 -1.59 0.48 19.53
CA GLU A 32 -0.39 -0.29 19.24
C GLU A 32 -0.47 -0.90 17.84
N ILE A 33 0.57 -0.70 17.04
CA ILE A 33 0.76 -1.32 15.73
C ILE A 33 2.20 -1.84 15.65
N TRP A 34 2.39 -3.13 15.41
CA TRP A 34 3.71 -3.71 15.23
C TRP A 34 4.36 -3.22 13.92
N THR A 35 5.69 -3.11 13.86
CA THR A 35 6.39 -2.62 12.67
C THR A 35 6.27 -3.51 11.43
N ASP A 36 5.81 -4.76 11.59
CA ASP A 36 5.47 -5.65 10.48
C ASP A 36 3.95 -5.77 10.21
N GLU A 37 3.16 -4.94 10.90
CA GLU A 37 1.73 -4.78 10.69
C GLU A 37 1.41 -3.43 10.03
N ILE A 38 0.47 -3.45 9.09
CA ILE A 38 0.00 -2.25 8.38
C ILE A 38 -1.22 -1.58 9.02
N ARG A 39 -1.93 -2.30 9.88
CA ARG A 39 -3.18 -1.82 10.47
C ARG A 39 -3.49 -2.50 11.79
N ALA A 40 -4.18 -1.79 12.67
CA ALA A 40 -4.82 -2.35 13.86
C ALA A 40 -6.23 -1.77 14.04
N ILE A 41 -7.04 -2.40 14.89
CA ILE A 41 -8.37 -1.90 15.25
C ILE A 41 -8.23 -1.02 16.48
N CYS A 42 -8.70 0.23 16.41
CA CYS A 42 -8.70 1.13 17.57
C CYS A 42 -9.52 0.53 18.71
N PRO A 43 -8.97 0.38 19.93
CA PRO A 43 -9.69 -0.27 21.03
C PRO A 43 -10.92 0.52 21.47
N LYS A 44 -10.92 1.85 21.29
CA LYS A 44 -12.01 2.76 21.67
C LYS A 44 -13.11 2.88 20.62
N CYS A 45 -12.78 3.33 19.40
CA CYS A 45 -13.80 3.63 18.37
C CYS A 45 -14.01 2.52 17.34
N LYS A 46 -13.24 1.41 17.42
CA LYS A 46 -13.31 0.24 16.54
C LYS A 46 -13.02 0.49 15.05
N ARG A 47 -12.63 1.71 14.67
CA ARG A 47 -12.15 2.00 13.32
C ARG A 47 -10.76 1.42 13.09
N VAL A 48 -10.48 1.06 11.84
CA VAL A 48 -9.16 0.62 11.40
C VAL A 48 -8.21 1.81 11.40
N VAL A 49 -7.07 1.67 12.08
CA VAL A 49 -5.96 2.62 12.06
C VAL A 49 -4.88 2.03 11.17
N MET A 50 -4.51 2.74 10.11
CA MET A 50 -3.46 2.33 9.18
C MET A 50 -2.14 3.02 9.49
N ARG A 51 -1.03 2.29 9.32
CA ARG A 51 0.32 2.81 9.43
C ARG A 51 0.66 3.66 8.19
N GLN A 52 1.13 4.88 8.41
CA GLN A 52 1.67 5.74 7.36
C GLN A 52 3.16 5.41 7.16
N GLU A 53 3.48 4.47 6.27
CA GLU A 53 4.87 4.11 5.98
C GLU A 53 5.49 5.00 4.90
N GLY A 54 6.74 5.41 5.15
CA GLY A 54 7.63 6.03 4.17
C GLY A 54 8.33 5.00 3.27
N PRO A 55 9.24 5.44 2.40
CA PRO A 55 10.11 4.56 1.65
C PRO A 55 11.09 3.81 2.58
N SER A 56 11.42 2.57 2.23
CA SER A 56 12.33 1.67 2.94
C SER A 56 13.42 1.15 2.00
N CYS A 57 14.58 0.74 2.52
CA CYS A 57 15.60 0.09 1.71
C CYS A 57 15.11 -1.18 1.00
N LEU A 58 14.03 -1.81 1.48
CA LEU A 58 13.39 -2.93 0.79
C LEU A 58 12.74 -2.53 -0.54
N ASP A 59 12.50 -1.24 -0.79
CA ASP A 59 11.92 -0.74 -2.05
C ASP A 59 12.94 -0.72 -3.21
N TRP A 60 14.24 -0.56 -2.93
CA TRP A 60 15.26 -0.36 -4.00
C TRP A 60 16.51 -1.24 -3.86
N CYS A 61 16.74 -1.86 -2.71
CA CYS A 61 17.96 -2.64 -2.50
C CYS A 61 17.88 -3.95 -3.29
N ARG A 62 18.82 -4.16 -4.21
CA ARG A 62 18.95 -5.40 -5.00
C ARG A 62 19.11 -6.68 -4.17
N TYR A 63 19.53 -6.55 -2.90
CA TYR A 63 19.74 -7.67 -1.97
C TYR A 63 18.63 -7.74 -0.91
N ALA A 64 17.56 -6.96 -1.03
CA ALA A 64 16.52 -6.84 0.01
C ALA A 64 15.93 -8.20 0.38
N LYS A 65 15.58 -8.99 -0.64
CA LYS A 65 14.95 -10.30 -0.51
C LYS A 65 15.83 -11.30 0.24
N GLU A 66 17.12 -11.37 -0.12
CA GLU A 66 18.12 -12.20 0.56
C GLU A 66 18.44 -11.66 1.96
N CYS A 67 18.40 -10.34 2.14
CA CYS A 67 18.74 -9.68 3.40
C CYS A 67 17.73 -9.95 4.52
N VAL A 68 16.42 -9.89 4.22
CA VAL A 68 15.37 -10.11 5.23
C VAL A 68 14.69 -11.48 5.13
N GLY A 69 14.98 -12.23 4.07
CA GLY A 69 14.38 -13.52 3.75
C GLY A 69 13.05 -13.39 3.01
N GLU A 70 12.71 -14.44 2.24
CA GLU A 70 11.52 -14.54 1.38
C GLU A 70 10.22 -14.11 2.07
N LYS A 71 9.95 -14.68 3.25
CA LYS A 71 8.68 -14.45 3.98
C LYS A 71 8.53 -12.99 4.40
N THR A 72 9.59 -12.39 4.95
CA THR A 72 9.58 -11.00 5.40
C THR A 72 9.43 -10.05 4.22
N TYR A 73 10.16 -10.32 3.13
CA TYR A 73 10.10 -9.50 1.92
C TYR A 73 8.72 -9.58 1.26
N ALA A 74 8.16 -10.78 1.09
CA ALA A 74 6.82 -10.97 0.53
C ALA A 74 5.73 -10.27 1.36
N ARG A 75 5.83 -10.36 2.70
CA ARG A 75 4.93 -9.63 3.60
C ARG A 75 5.07 -8.11 3.45
N TYR A 76 6.30 -7.59 3.39
CA TYR A 76 6.55 -6.17 3.16
C TYR A 76 5.95 -5.69 1.83
N MET A 77 6.20 -6.41 0.73
CA MET A 77 5.68 -6.06 -0.60
C MET A 77 4.15 -6.10 -0.65
N LYS A 78 3.52 -7.09 0.00
CA LYS A 78 2.07 -7.18 0.15
C LYS A 78 1.50 -6.01 0.96
N ASN A 79 2.15 -5.67 2.06
CA ASN A 79 1.79 -4.53 2.91
C ASN A 79 1.88 -3.21 2.13
N LYS A 80 2.96 -3.01 1.37
CA LYS A 80 3.17 -1.84 0.51
C LYS A 80 2.10 -1.73 -0.58
N ALA A 81 1.75 -2.86 -1.21
CA ALA A 81 0.68 -2.96 -2.18
C ALA A 81 -0.66 -2.45 -1.61
N ILE A 82 -1.08 -2.99 -0.47
CA ILE A 82 -2.35 -2.59 0.18
C ILE A 82 -2.38 -1.09 0.46
N THR A 83 -1.30 -0.54 1.03
CA THR A 83 -1.21 0.89 1.34
C THR A 83 -1.18 1.75 0.08
N LEU A 84 -0.52 1.31 -0.99
CA LEU A 84 -0.50 2.00 -2.28
C LEU A 84 -1.90 2.06 -2.90
N LYS A 85 -2.63 0.94 -2.93
CA LYS A 85 -4.03 0.90 -3.44
C LYS A 85 -4.90 1.93 -2.72
N GLN A 86 -4.86 1.94 -1.39
CA GLN A 86 -5.67 2.87 -0.59
C GLN A 86 -5.32 4.33 -0.91
N LYS A 87 -4.03 4.67 -0.98
CA LYS A 87 -3.58 6.02 -1.35
C LYS A 87 -4.02 6.42 -2.77
N LEU A 88 -3.92 5.51 -3.73
CA LEU A 88 -4.35 5.78 -5.11
C LEU A 88 -5.86 6.03 -5.19
N ILE A 89 -6.68 5.26 -4.46
CA ILE A 89 -8.12 5.48 -4.39
C ILE A 89 -8.43 6.85 -3.77
N GLU A 90 -7.78 7.21 -2.67
CA GLU A 90 -7.98 8.51 -2.03
C GLU A 90 -7.61 9.68 -2.95
N GLU A 91 -6.50 9.59 -3.68
CA GLU A 91 -6.10 10.61 -4.65
C GLU A 91 -7.02 10.65 -5.88
N LEU A 92 -7.49 9.48 -6.34
CA LEU A 92 -8.46 9.37 -7.42
C LEU A 92 -9.79 10.05 -7.05
N GLU A 93 -10.31 9.79 -5.84
CA GLU A 93 -11.52 10.43 -5.32
C GLU A 93 -11.38 11.94 -5.23
N LYS A 94 -10.24 12.44 -4.73
CA LYS A 94 -9.93 13.88 -4.71
C LYS A 94 -9.88 14.46 -6.12
N TYR A 95 -9.26 13.75 -7.07
CA TYR A 95 -9.12 14.21 -8.45
C TYR A 95 -10.46 14.34 -9.16
N PHE A 96 -11.34 13.33 -9.03
CA PHE A 96 -12.66 13.35 -9.67
C PHE A 96 -13.70 14.17 -8.89
N GLY A 97 -13.51 14.40 -7.59
CA GLY A 97 -14.38 15.21 -6.76
C GLY A 97 -15.80 14.64 -6.72
N ASN A 98 -16.77 15.38 -7.26
CA ASN A 98 -18.18 14.98 -7.25
C ASN A 98 -18.57 14.05 -8.42
N ASP A 99 -17.64 13.68 -9.30
CA ASP A 99 -17.90 12.75 -10.42
C ASP A 99 -17.99 11.30 -9.93
N ALA A 100 -19.08 11.01 -9.22
CA ALA A 100 -19.34 9.70 -8.61
C ALA A 100 -19.40 8.57 -9.65
N LYS A 101 -19.79 8.89 -10.90
CA LYS A 101 -19.85 7.92 -12.00
C LYS A 101 -18.45 7.42 -12.34
N ARG A 102 -17.48 8.32 -12.54
CA ARG A 102 -16.09 7.94 -12.84
C ARG A 102 -15.39 7.28 -11.67
N ILE A 103 -15.59 7.79 -10.46
CA ILE A 103 -15.06 7.16 -9.24
C ILE A 103 -15.57 5.72 -9.11
N LYS A 104 -16.87 5.50 -9.31
CA LYS A 104 -17.45 4.16 -9.28
C LYS A 104 -16.87 3.28 -10.38
N HIS A 105 -16.78 3.78 -11.61
CA HIS A 105 -16.22 3.02 -12.74
C HIS A 105 -14.80 2.53 -12.45
N ALA A 106 -13.90 3.42 -12.02
CA ALA A 106 -12.52 3.05 -11.69
C ALA A 106 -12.44 2.02 -10.55
N LYS A 107 -13.30 2.13 -9.52
CA LYS A 107 -13.38 1.13 -8.44
C LYS A 107 -13.89 -0.22 -8.92
N ASP A 108 -14.88 -0.24 -9.82
CA ASP A 108 -15.42 -1.46 -10.41
C ASP A 108 -14.34 -2.15 -11.27
N VAL A 109 -13.64 -1.40 -12.14
CA VAL A 109 -12.54 -1.91 -12.98
C VAL A 109 -11.41 -2.48 -12.11
N MET A 110 -11.02 -1.76 -11.06
CA MET A 110 -10.04 -2.25 -10.08
C MET A 110 -10.51 -3.56 -9.43
N HIS A 111 -11.78 -3.66 -9.02
CA HIS A 111 -12.32 -4.87 -8.41
C HIS A 111 -12.25 -6.06 -9.37
N PHE A 112 -12.65 -5.89 -10.64
CA PHE A 112 -12.51 -6.95 -11.64
C PHE A 112 -11.06 -7.36 -11.86
N ALA A 113 -10.13 -6.41 -11.88
CA ALA A 113 -8.70 -6.70 -11.96
C ALA A 113 -8.19 -7.52 -10.76
N GLU A 114 -8.69 -7.26 -9.54
CA GLU A 114 -8.37 -8.07 -8.36
C GLU A 114 -8.90 -9.50 -8.47
N GLU A 115 -10.10 -9.71 -9.02
CA GLU A 115 -10.65 -11.05 -9.25
C GLU A 115 -9.84 -11.80 -10.31
N LEU A 116 -9.46 -11.15 -11.40
CA LEU A 116 -8.63 -11.77 -12.45
C LEU A 116 -7.26 -12.20 -11.92
N LEU A 117 -6.61 -11.40 -11.08
CA LEU A 117 -5.30 -11.73 -10.49
C LEU A 117 -5.33 -12.95 -9.54
N LYS A 118 -6.50 -13.46 -9.16
CA LYS A 118 -6.61 -14.72 -8.40
C LYS A 118 -6.40 -15.95 -9.30
N GLU A 119 -6.82 -15.84 -10.56
CA GLU A 119 -6.81 -16.95 -11.53
C GLU A 119 -5.66 -16.81 -12.53
N GLU A 120 -5.30 -15.57 -12.89
CA GLU A 120 -4.32 -15.25 -13.92
C GLU A 120 -3.00 -14.78 -13.32
N SER A 121 -1.88 -15.13 -13.97
CA SER A 121 -0.57 -14.60 -13.60
C SER A 121 -0.46 -13.13 -13.97
N GLY A 122 -0.13 -12.27 -13.01
CA GLY A 122 0.12 -10.86 -13.25
C GLY A 122 0.79 -10.20 -12.06
N ASP A 123 1.57 -9.15 -12.32
CA ASP A 123 2.15 -8.35 -11.25
C ASP A 123 1.07 -7.41 -10.67
N TRP A 124 0.66 -7.69 -9.43
CA TRP A 124 -0.31 -6.88 -8.70
C TRP A 124 0.09 -5.39 -8.67
N HIS A 125 1.39 -5.09 -8.50
CA HIS A 125 1.93 -3.74 -8.39
C HIS A 125 1.91 -2.98 -9.72
N ILE A 126 1.63 -3.64 -10.84
CA ILE A 126 1.42 -3.03 -12.15
C ILE A 126 -0.08 -2.96 -12.46
N VAL A 127 -0.76 -4.10 -12.36
CA VAL A 127 -2.15 -4.27 -12.82
C VAL A 127 -3.13 -3.41 -12.01
N ILE A 128 -3.02 -3.41 -10.68
CA ILE A 128 -3.97 -2.66 -9.83
C ILE A 128 -3.79 -1.15 -9.95
N PRO A 129 -2.57 -0.58 -9.87
CA PRO A 129 -2.38 0.84 -10.13
C PRO A 129 -2.84 1.28 -11.51
N ALA A 130 -2.57 0.47 -12.55
CA ALA A 130 -3.04 0.76 -13.90
C ALA A 130 -4.58 0.78 -13.97
N ALA A 131 -5.25 -0.21 -13.37
CA ALA A 131 -6.71 -0.27 -13.33
C ALA A 131 -7.34 0.93 -12.61
N ILE A 132 -6.76 1.37 -11.48
CA ILE A 132 -7.25 2.55 -10.73
C ILE A 132 -7.10 3.83 -11.56
N LEU A 133 -5.98 3.97 -12.28
CA LEU A 133 -5.60 5.20 -12.97
C LEU A 133 -5.98 5.24 -14.46
N HIS A 134 -6.56 4.17 -15.02
CA HIS A 134 -6.71 4.03 -16.47
C HIS A 134 -7.44 5.21 -17.15
N ASP A 135 -8.43 5.79 -16.46
CA ASP A 135 -9.31 6.83 -16.99
C ASP A 135 -8.99 8.25 -16.50
N ILE A 136 -7.89 8.47 -15.76
CA ILE A 136 -7.58 9.81 -15.21
C ILE A 136 -7.40 10.88 -16.30
N GLY A 137 -7.03 10.48 -17.52
CA GLY A 137 -6.81 11.39 -18.65
C GLY A 137 -8.09 12.04 -19.18
N ILE A 138 -9.27 11.50 -18.87
CA ILE A 138 -10.54 11.94 -19.47
C ILE A 138 -10.86 13.41 -19.17
N LYS A 139 -10.57 13.89 -17.96
CA LYS A 139 -10.79 15.30 -17.59
C LYS A 139 -9.99 16.27 -18.47
N GLU A 140 -8.75 15.90 -18.78
CA GLU A 140 -7.89 16.71 -19.66
C GLU A 140 -8.31 16.59 -21.12
N ALA A 141 -8.81 15.42 -21.54
CA ALA A 141 -9.37 15.24 -22.87
C ALA A 141 -10.61 16.13 -23.07
N GLU A 142 -11.56 16.10 -22.13
CA GLU A 142 -12.76 16.95 -22.15
C GLU A 142 -12.39 18.43 -22.15
N ARG A 143 -11.44 18.84 -21.31
CA ARG A 143 -10.98 20.24 -21.22
C ARG A 143 -10.37 20.75 -22.53
N LYS A 144 -9.60 19.91 -23.23
CA LYS A 144 -8.89 20.31 -24.46
C LYS A 144 -9.71 20.15 -25.72
N TYR A 145 -10.55 19.12 -25.79
CA TYR A 145 -11.17 18.67 -27.02
C TYR A 145 -12.70 18.59 -26.95
N GLY A 146 -13.29 18.75 -25.76
CA GLY A 146 -14.75 18.61 -25.57
C GLY A 146 -15.28 17.19 -25.80
N SER A 147 -14.39 16.18 -25.77
CA SER A 147 -14.65 14.77 -25.98
C SER A 147 -14.27 13.93 -24.78
#